data_AF-O23036-F1
#
_entry.id   AF-O23036-F1
#
_cell.length_a   1.000
_cell.length_b   1.000
_cell.length_c   1.000
_cell.angle_alpha   90.00
_cell.angle_beta   90.00
_cell.angle_gamma   90.00
#
_symmetry.space_group_name_H-M   'P 1'
#
loop_
_entity.id
_entity.type
_entity.pdbx_description
1 polymer ?
#
loop_
_entity_poly.entity_id
_entity_poly.type
_entity_poly.pdbx_seq_one_letter_code
_entity_poly.pdbx_strand_id
1 'polypeptide(L)'
;MADHNNTPPFDLTKLDHYIKYQPREEAEDFFVHVEVKVLGKGSSPLEISFSTSVYEFVWEDEDCYELVELYEFFTEDAGIDAFEAQFLVNDLILYVNKTTRPLDEDFTGVFKLMAEVTLKPVQLNHAGSQKTESQQP
;
A
#
# COMPACT_ATOMS: atom_id res chain seq x y z
N MET A 1 11.02 -21.94 20.96
CA MET A 1 10.95 -20.47 20.85
C MET A 1 11.12 -20.18 19.38
N ALA A 2 10.03 -19.83 18.68
CA ALA A 2 10.14 -19.35 17.32
C ALA A 2 10.51 -17.88 17.41
N ASP A 3 11.69 -17.51 16.90
CA ASP A 3 11.96 -16.12 16.52
C ASP A 3 10.99 -15.80 15.39
N HIS A 4 9.79 -15.37 15.77
CA HIS A 4 8.95 -14.58 14.89
C HIS A 4 9.68 -13.25 14.77
N ASN A 5 10.67 -13.20 13.87
CA ASN A 5 11.21 -11.96 13.37
C ASN A 5 10.00 -11.20 12.82
N ASN A 6 9.47 -10.27 13.62
CA ASN A 6 8.39 -9.33 13.29
C ASN A 6 8.82 -8.33 12.19
N THR A 7 9.59 -8.80 11.22
CA THR A 7 9.95 -7.98 10.06
C THR A 7 8.77 -8.05 9.12
N PRO A 8 8.20 -6.90 8.71
CA PRO A 8 7.14 -6.86 7.72
C PRO A 8 7.53 -7.71 6.51
N PRO A 9 6.61 -8.53 5.96
CA PRO A 9 6.88 -9.37 4.81
C PRO A 9 7.08 -8.55 3.52
N PHE A 10 7.14 -7.22 3.61
CA PHE A 10 7.43 -6.31 2.53
C PHE A 10 8.34 -5.16 2.98
N ASP A 11 8.77 -4.35 2.00
CA ASP A 11 9.34 -3.01 2.19
C ASP A 11 8.60 -2.02 1.29
N LEU A 12 8.22 -0.86 1.82
CA LEU A 12 7.81 0.28 1.00
C LEU A 12 9.07 0.90 0.38
N THR A 13 9.43 0.43 -0.81
CA THR A 13 10.68 0.78 -1.50
C THR A 13 10.66 2.13 -2.17
N LYS A 14 9.47 2.66 -2.48
CA LYS A 14 9.29 4.01 -3.01
C LYS A 14 8.00 4.58 -2.47
N LEU A 15 8.07 5.82 -2.03
CA LEU A 15 6.93 6.65 -1.69
C LEU A 15 7.25 8.07 -2.15
N ASP A 16 6.59 8.48 -3.22
CA ASP A 16 6.84 9.76 -3.87
C ASP A 16 5.53 10.43 -4.26
N HIS A 17 5.58 11.73 -4.50
CA HIS A 17 4.43 12.48 -4.96
C HIS A 17 4.81 13.65 -5.84
N TYR A 18 3.82 14.17 -6.55
CA TYR A 18 3.87 15.55 -7.00
C TYR A 18 2.50 16.21 -6.84
N ILE A 19 2.51 17.52 -6.73
CA ILE A 19 1.30 18.33 -6.70
C ILE A 19 1.25 19.14 -7.98
N LYS A 20 0.14 19.04 -8.71
CA LYS A 20 -0.15 19.86 -9.87
C LYS A 20 -1.31 20.78 -9.54
N TYR A 21 -1.03 22.07 -9.43
CA TYR A 21 -2.07 23.09 -9.37
C TYR A 21 -2.87 23.09 -10.68
N GLN A 22 -4.19 23.18 -10.57
CA GLN A 22 -5.07 23.43 -11.69
C GLN A 22 -5.92 24.65 -11.38
N PRO A 23 -6.11 25.57 -12.35
CA PRO A 23 -7.05 26.67 -12.17
C PRO A 23 -8.43 26.14 -11.79
N ARG A 24 -9.16 26.86 -10.94
CA ARG A 24 -10.54 26.53 -10.52
C ARG A 24 -11.53 26.44 -11.70
N GLU A 25 -11.15 27.03 -12.83
CA GLU A 25 -11.89 26.96 -14.09
C GLU A 25 -11.73 25.59 -14.80
N GLU A 26 -10.67 24.84 -14.47
CA GLU A 26 -10.31 23.55 -15.06
C GLU A 26 -10.50 22.37 -14.09
N ALA A 27 -10.59 22.64 -12.78
CA ALA A 27 -10.72 21.63 -11.74
C ALA A 27 -11.77 22.05 -10.72
N GLU A 28 -12.72 21.15 -10.47
CA GLU A 28 -13.81 21.37 -9.49
C GLU A 28 -13.32 21.27 -8.05
N ASP A 29 -12.28 20.46 -7.80
CA ASP A 29 -11.82 20.12 -6.46
C ASP A 29 -10.32 19.72 -6.45
N PHE A 30 -9.82 19.38 -5.27
CA PHE A 30 -8.51 18.79 -5.05
C PHE A 30 -8.61 17.26 -4.97
N PHE A 31 -8.05 16.60 -5.98
CA PHE A 31 -8.06 15.14 -6.09
C PHE A 31 -6.73 14.54 -5.70
N VAL A 32 -6.77 13.34 -5.13
CA VAL A 32 -5.62 12.44 -5.06
C VAL A 32 -5.73 11.39 -6.16
N HIS A 33 -4.67 11.25 -6.95
CA HIS A 33 -4.50 10.15 -7.88
C HIS A 33 -3.45 9.20 -7.32
N VAL A 34 -3.83 7.96 -7.06
CA VAL A 34 -2.98 6.95 -6.44
C VAL A 34 -2.51 5.97 -7.51
N GLU A 35 -1.21 5.71 -7.55
CA GLU A 35 -0.61 4.62 -8.31
C GLU A 35 0.21 3.75 -7.35
N VAL A 36 -0.21 2.50 -7.15
CA VAL A 36 0.52 1.54 -6.32
C VAL A 36 1.00 0.38 -7.16
N LYS A 37 2.25 -0.02 -6.91
CA LYS A 37 2.89 -1.17 -7.54
C LYS A 37 3.42 -2.12 -6.50
N VAL A 38 3.10 -3.40 -6.61
CA VAL A 38 3.64 -4.46 -5.76
C VAL A 38 4.57 -5.36 -6.57
N LEU A 39 5.81 -5.51 -6.09
CA LEU A 39 6.86 -6.28 -6.72
C LEU A 39 7.07 -7.61 -5.98
N GLY A 40 6.63 -8.70 -6.59
CA GLY A 40 6.96 -10.06 -6.18
C GLY A 40 8.26 -10.57 -6.80
N LYS A 41 8.94 -11.51 -6.13
CA LYS A 41 10.20 -12.08 -6.64
C LYS A 41 9.92 -13.00 -7.84
N GLY A 42 10.22 -12.52 -9.04
CA GLY A 42 10.14 -13.31 -10.27
C GLY A 42 8.74 -13.37 -10.90
N SER A 43 7.79 -12.60 -10.38
CA SER A 43 6.47 -12.39 -10.98
C SER A 43 6.41 -11.04 -11.70
N SER A 44 5.42 -10.88 -12.58
CA SER A 44 5.04 -9.55 -13.05
C SER A 44 4.57 -8.70 -11.85
N PRO A 45 4.83 -7.39 -11.86
CA PRO A 45 4.25 -6.50 -10.86
C PRO A 45 2.73 -6.53 -10.87
N LEU A 46 2.14 -6.40 -9.70
CA LEU A 46 0.73 -6.06 -9.55
C LEU A 46 0.62 -4.54 -9.46
N GLU A 47 -0.38 -3.97 -10.10
CA GLU A 47 -0.57 -2.51 -10.17
C GLU A 47 -2.04 -2.18 -9.96
N ILE A 48 -2.31 -1.13 -9.19
CA ILE A 48 -3.63 -0.53 -9.03
C ILE A 48 -3.49 0.99 -9.18
N SER A 49 -4.49 1.61 -9.79
CA SER A 49 -4.61 3.06 -9.82
C SER A 49 -6.05 3.53 -9.76
N PHE A 50 -6.27 4.61 -9.03
CA PHE A 50 -7.57 5.24 -8.88
C PHE A 50 -7.41 6.73 -8.59
N SER A 51 -8.52 7.44 -8.62
CA SER A 51 -8.58 8.85 -8.21
C SER A 51 -9.79 9.06 -7.32
N THR A 52 -9.61 9.82 -6.26
CA THR A 52 -10.69 10.22 -5.33
C THR A 52 -10.41 11.63 -4.81
N SER A 53 -11.35 12.28 -4.15
CA SER A 53 -11.08 13.59 -3.54
C SER A 53 -10.07 13.44 -2.39
N VAL A 54 -9.25 14.47 -2.16
CA VAL A 54 -8.35 14.48 -0.99
C VAL A 54 -9.15 14.39 0.31
N TYR A 55 -10.37 14.94 0.31
CA TYR A 55 -11.26 14.85 1.46
C TYR A 55 -11.67 13.40 1.76
N GLU A 56 -12.20 12.68 0.77
CA GLU A 56 -12.61 11.28 0.93
C GLU A 56 -11.42 10.39 1.32
N PHE A 57 -10.27 10.57 0.67
CA PHE A 57 -9.06 9.77 0.95
C PHE A 57 -8.48 9.96 2.35
N VAL A 58 -8.63 11.15 2.93
CA VAL A 58 -7.99 11.48 4.22
C VAL A 58 -8.95 11.35 5.40
N TRP A 59 -10.23 11.65 5.21
CA TRP A 59 -11.18 11.86 6.31
C TRP A 59 -12.32 10.85 6.39
N GLU A 60 -12.72 10.19 5.29
CA GLU A 60 -13.88 9.30 5.23
C GLU A 60 -13.47 7.81 5.16
N ASP A 61 -12.57 7.37 6.06
CA ASP A 61 -11.96 6.02 6.02
C ASP A 61 -12.98 4.86 5.98
N GLU A 62 -14.17 5.02 6.57
CA GLU A 62 -15.21 3.96 6.57
C GLU A 62 -16.04 3.89 5.26
N ASP A 63 -16.13 4.98 4.50
CA ASP A 63 -17.00 5.09 3.31
C ASP A 63 -16.22 5.27 1.99
N CYS A 64 -14.89 5.45 2.05
CA CYS A 64 -14.06 5.58 0.85
C CYS A 64 -13.85 4.22 0.17
N TYR A 65 -14.65 3.98 -0.88
CA TYR A 65 -14.59 2.76 -1.69
C TYR A 65 -13.17 2.47 -2.21
N GLU A 66 -12.44 3.51 -2.64
CA GLU A 66 -11.09 3.35 -3.18
C GLU A 66 -10.06 2.92 -2.12
N LEU A 67 -10.23 3.32 -0.85
CA LEU A 67 -9.35 2.86 0.24
C LEU A 67 -9.61 1.39 0.57
N VAL A 68 -10.87 0.96 0.53
CA VAL A 68 -11.24 -0.46 0.66
C VAL A 68 -10.63 -1.28 -0.48
N GLU A 69 -10.76 -0.80 -1.72
CA GLU A 69 -10.17 -1.45 -2.89
C GLU A 69 -8.64 -1.54 -2.77
N LEU A 70 -7.98 -0.51 -2.25
CA LEU A 70 -6.54 -0.52 -2.01
C LEU A 70 -6.13 -1.54 -0.94
N TYR A 71 -6.92 -1.66 0.15
CA TYR A 71 -6.71 -2.64 1.19
C TYR A 71 -6.90 -4.08 0.66
N GLU A 72 -7.97 -4.33 -0.10
CA GLU A 72 -8.25 -5.62 -0.75
C GLU A 72 -7.14 -5.98 -1.74
N PHE A 73 -6.65 -5.01 -2.54
CA PHE A 73 -5.50 -5.22 -3.42
C PHE A 73 -4.24 -5.66 -2.65
N PHE A 74 -3.94 -5.06 -1.50
CA PHE A 74 -2.81 -5.48 -0.69
C PHE A 74 -2.98 -6.89 -0.10
N THR A 75 -4.19 -7.23 0.34
CA THR A 75 -4.45 -8.48 1.04
C THR A 75 -4.74 -9.65 0.10
N GLU A 76 -5.71 -9.50 -0.79
CA GLU A 76 -6.20 -10.56 -1.68
C GLU A 76 -5.28 -10.78 -2.88
N ASP A 77 -4.85 -9.72 -3.54
CA ASP A 77 -4.01 -9.84 -4.75
C ASP A 77 -2.52 -9.97 -4.41
N ALA A 78 -2.02 -9.10 -3.54
CA ALA A 78 -0.60 -9.07 -3.17
C ALA A 78 -0.22 -10.05 -2.04
N GLY A 79 -1.20 -10.60 -1.31
CA GLY A 79 -0.96 -11.57 -0.24
C GLY A 79 -0.25 -10.98 0.98
N ILE A 80 -0.37 -9.67 1.21
CA ILE A 80 0.11 -9.01 2.42
C ILE A 80 -0.84 -9.35 3.58
N ASP A 81 -0.29 -9.60 4.76
CA ASP A 81 -1.11 -9.84 5.95
C ASP A 81 -2.03 -8.65 6.23
N ALA A 82 -3.27 -8.92 6.62
CA ALA A 82 -4.30 -7.92 6.90
C ALA A 82 -3.85 -6.80 7.85
N PHE A 83 -3.13 -7.16 8.92
CA PHE A 83 -2.63 -6.18 9.88
C PHE A 83 -1.63 -5.23 9.21
N GLU A 84 -0.67 -5.78 8.48
CA GLU A 84 0.35 -4.98 7.80
C GLU A 84 -0.21 -4.17 6.62
N ALA A 85 -1.20 -4.71 5.91
CA ALA A 85 -1.93 -3.99 4.86
C ALA A 85 -2.64 -2.76 5.42
N GLN A 86 -3.28 -2.88 6.60
CA GLN A 86 -3.89 -1.73 7.28
C GLN A 86 -2.84 -0.68 7.64
N PHE A 87 -1.66 -1.07 8.13
CA PHE A 87 -0.58 -0.12 8.39
C PHE A 87 -0.12 0.60 7.13
N LEU A 88 0.00 -0.14 6.02
CA LEU A 88 0.41 0.44 4.76
C LEU A 88 -0.61 1.44 4.23
N VAL A 89 -1.91 1.11 4.27
CA VAL A 89 -2.99 2.05 3.90
C VAL A 89 -2.93 3.29 4.79
N ASN A 90 -2.82 3.11 6.11
CA ASN A 90 -2.71 4.22 7.06
C ASN A 90 -1.49 5.11 6.78
N ASP A 91 -0.33 4.52 6.45
CA ASP A 91 0.88 5.26 6.11
C ASP A 91 0.68 6.12 4.86
N LEU A 92 -0.04 5.61 3.85
CA LEU A 92 -0.37 6.36 2.64
C LEU A 92 -1.34 7.52 2.95
N ILE A 93 -2.38 7.27 3.75
CA ILE A 93 -3.33 8.30 4.21
C ILE A 93 -2.58 9.41 4.97
N LEU A 94 -1.74 9.04 5.93
CA LEU A 94 -0.95 9.97 6.72
C LEU A 94 0.02 10.78 5.86
N TYR A 95 0.61 10.15 4.83
CA TYR A 95 1.49 10.82 3.90
C TYR A 95 0.76 11.88 3.08
N VAL A 96 -0.39 11.54 2.50
CA VAL A 96 -1.24 12.48 1.76
C VAL A 96 -1.65 13.63 2.68
N ASN A 97 -2.25 13.34 3.84
CA ASN A 97 -2.68 14.34 4.81
C ASN A 97 -1.55 15.31 5.18
N LYS A 98 -0.37 14.79 5.57
CA LYS A 98 0.77 15.63 5.96
C LYS A 98 1.22 16.56 4.84
N THR A 99 1.11 16.11 3.60
CA THR A 99 1.62 16.84 2.42
C THR A 99 0.60 17.83 1.88
N THR A 100 -0.70 17.52 1.99
CA THR A 100 -1.79 18.38 1.52
C THR A 100 -2.22 19.41 2.55
N ARG A 101 -2.09 19.12 3.84
CA ARG A 101 -2.50 20.01 4.94
C ARG A 101 -1.93 21.45 4.90
N PRO A 102 -0.70 21.71 4.41
CA PRO A 102 -0.20 23.08 4.29
C PRO A 102 -0.80 23.89 3.12
N LEU A 103 -1.59 23.25 2.25
CA LEU A 103 -2.22 23.90 1.11
C LEU A 103 -3.45 24.69 1.56
N ASP A 104 -3.82 25.68 0.76
CA ASP A 104 -5.02 26.50 0.98
C ASP A 104 -6.29 25.63 0.89
N GLU A 105 -7.31 25.94 1.68
CA GLU A 105 -8.61 25.24 1.61
C GLU A 105 -9.29 25.41 0.25
N ASP A 106 -8.99 26.50 -0.47
CA ASP A 106 -9.44 26.76 -1.85
C ASP A 106 -8.47 26.17 -2.92
N PHE A 107 -7.47 25.39 -2.53
CA PHE A 107 -6.56 24.77 -3.49
C PHE A 107 -7.31 23.80 -4.40
N THR A 108 -7.15 23.96 -5.72
CA THR A 108 -7.67 23.04 -6.73
C THR A 108 -6.52 22.41 -7.51
N GLY A 109 -6.63 21.12 -7.83
CA GLY A 109 -5.57 20.42 -8.54
C GLY A 109 -5.54 18.91 -8.30
N VAL A 110 -4.37 18.32 -8.56
CA VAL A 110 -4.13 16.89 -8.40
C VAL A 110 -2.89 16.66 -7.56
N PHE A 111 -3.05 15.91 -6.47
CA PHE A 111 -1.98 15.25 -5.74
C PHE A 111 -1.77 13.88 -6.36
N LYS A 112 -0.64 13.64 -7.01
CA LYS A 112 -0.31 12.28 -7.48
C LYS A 112 0.54 11.58 -6.44
N LEU A 113 0.04 10.49 -5.87
CA LEU A 113 0.73 9.58 -4.97
C LEU A 113 1.27 8.38 -5.76
N MET A 114 2.56 8.07 -5.62
CA MET A 114 3.18 6.89 -6.23
C MET A 114 3.85 6.05 -5.15
N ALA A 115 3.41 4.80 -5.00
CA ALA A 115 3.96 3.86 -4.03
C ALA A 115 4.47 2.58 -4.70
N GLU A 116 5.66 2.12 -4.34
CA GLU A 116 6.18 0.80 -4.76
C GLU A 116 6.51 -0.04 -3.53
N VAL A 117 5.87 -1.19 -3.42
CA VAL A 117 5.98 -2.15 -2.32
C VAL A 117 6.69 -3.39 -2.84
N THR A 118 7.76 -3.82 -2.18
CA THR A 118 8.50 -5.03 -2.56
C THR A 118 8.27 -6.13 -1.54
N LEU A 119 7.77 -7.29 -1.97
CA LEU A 119 7.55 -8.44 -1.09
C LEU A 119 8.88 -9.14 -0.79
N LYS A 120 9.14 -9.39 0.50
CA LYS A 120 10.28 -10.17 0.97
C LYS A 120 10.02 -11.66 0.78
N PRO A 121 11.04 -12.44 0.41
CA PRO A 121 10.89 -13.89 0.35
C PRO A 121 10.64 -14.44 1.75
N VAL A 122 9.51 -15.13 1.95
CA VAL A 122 9.28 -15.92 3.16
C VAL A 122 10.31 -17.05 3.16
N GLN A 123 11.28 -17.02 4.07
CA GLN A 123 12.10 -18.19 4.34
C GLN A 123 11.21 -19.24 5.00
N LEU A 124 10.59 -20.10 4.19
CA LEU A 124 10.02 -21.34 4.70
C LEU A 124 11.19 -22.19 5.19
N ASN A 125 11.47 -22.11 6.49
CA ASN A 125 12.32 -23.08 7.15
C ASN A 125 11.66 -24.45 7.00
N HIS A 126 12.06 -25.21 5.98
CA HIS A 126 11.72 -26.63 5.82
C HIS A 126 12.47 -27.47 6.88
N ALA A 127 12.34 -27.12 8.16
CA ALA A 127 12.85 -27.89 9.28
C ALA A 127 11.84 -29.00 9.60
N GLY A 128 11.88 -30.09 8.83
CA GLY A 128 10.97 -31.22 9.07
C GLY A 128 11.27 -32.51 8.31
N SER A 129 12.10 -32.50 7.27
CA SER A 129 12.52 -33.74 6.58
C SER A 129 13.62 -34.46 7.34
N GLN A 130 13.43 -34.74 8.63
CA GLN A 130 14.16 -35.83 9.27
C GLN A 130 13.47 -37.12 8.84
N LYS A 131 14.04 -37.75 7.81
CA LYS A 131 13.81 -39.16 7.51
C LYS A 131 13.99 -39.95 8.80
N THR A 132 12.90 -40.47 9.34
CA THR A 132 12.92 -41.60 10.26
C THR A 132 13.52 -42.77 9.50
N GLU A 133 14.84 -42.94 9.59
CA GLU A 133 15.48 -44.19 9.20
C GLU A 133 14.92 -45.30 10.09
N SER A 134 14.14 -46.16 9.45
CA SER A 134 13.52 -47.35 10.01
C SER A 134 14.55 -48.19 10.77
N GLN A 135 14.31 -48.39 12.06
CA GLN A 135 15.00 -49.44 12.81
C GLN A 135 14.59 -50.79 12.20
N GLN A 136 15.55 -51.44 11.52
CA GLN A 136 15.44 -52.83 11.10
C GLN A 136 15.31 -53.76 12.33
N PRO A 137 14.59 -54.89 12.16
CA PRO A 137 13.97 -55.67 13.24
C PRO A 137 14.94 -56.33 14.22
#